data_AF-A0A948ZBY0-F1
#
_entry.id   AF-A0A948ZBY0-F1
#
_cell.length_a   1.000
_cell.length_b   1.000
_cell.length_c   1.000
_cell.angle_alpha   90.00
_cell.angle_beta   90.00
_cell.angle_gamma   90.00
#
_symmetry.space_group_name_H-M   'P 1'
#
loop_
_entity.id
_entity.type
_entity.pdbx_description
1 polymer ?
#
loop_
_entity_poly.entity_id
_entity_poly.type
_entity_poly.pdbx_seq_one_letter_code
_entity_poly.pdbx_strand_id
1 'polypeptide(L)'
;MTKIQKLKIVLIACILSLIAVPVLAAEVSFDTKTQEIRAGQLFEVGVFINTDNEEINAIEGKIIFPQDLLKIKKINDGNSIINFWIDPVRNCVSNGVKKPNEICFSGITPGGYNDIQGLIFSITFLAKKGGNGAIEFTGVKVLRNDGKGTEAPLTISNFQFLIFNPPTGGPVPQITAPKTEDRNPPEEFTPQIAADPTVFNGKWFLVFATQDKGSGVDHYEVCEGKRKCVITESPYLLQNQDLDEAIVVKAIDKNGNERVATIPAQKSRAWYKNYSLPVILIITAIALAYLIWKILWKRLNTK
;
A
#
# COMPACT_ATOMS: atom_id res chain seq x y z
N MET A 1 -18.44 -51.35 -38.08
CA MET A 1 -17.01 -50.98 -37.97
C MET A 1 -16.13 -52.22 -37.94
N THR A 2 -15.10 -52.26 -38.78
CA THR A 2 -14.13 -53.38 -38.78
C THR A 2 -13.24 -53.33 -37.54
N LYS A 3 -12.65 -54.47 -37.15
CA LYS A 3 -11.72 -54.59 -36.01
C LYS A 3 -10.56 -53.58 -36.12
N ILE A 4 -10.14 -53.30 -37.36
CA ILE A 4 -9.11 -52.31 -37.72
C ILE A 4 -9.57 -50.87 -37.45
N GLN A 5 -10.84 -50.53 -37.70
CA GLN A 5 -11.38 -49.20 -37.37
C GLN A 5 -11.43 -48.97 -35.86
N LYS A 6 -11.79 -49.99 -35.06
CA LYS A 6 -11.76 -49.88 -33.60
C LYS A 6 -10.34 -49.67 -33.07
N LEU A 7 -9.36 -50.41 -33.61
CA LEU A 7 -7.95 -50.27 -33.22
C LEU A 7 -7.38 -48.89 -33.59
N LYS A 8 -7.72 -48.36 -34.77
CA LYS A 8 -7.31 -47.01 -35.19
C LYS A 8 -7.87 -45.91 -34.28
N ILE A 9 -9.13 -46.03 -33.86
CA ILE A 9 -9.74 -45.06 -32.94
C ILE A 9 -9.08 -45.08 -31.57
N VAL A 10 -8.79 -46.27 -31.03
CA VAL A 10 -8.07 -46.40 -29.75
C VAL A 10 -6.67 -45.82 -29.83
N LEU A 11 -5.96 -46.06 -30.94
CA LEU A 11 -4.61 -45.52 -31.14
C LEU A 11 -4.62 -43.98 -31.25
N ILE A 12 -5.59 -43.42 -31.98
CA ILE A 12 -5.77 -41.96 -32.10
C ILE A 12 -6.13 -41.35 -30.74
N ALA A 13 -7.02 -41.97 -29.97
CA ALA A 13 -7.38 -41.52 -28.63
C ALA A 13 -6.19 -41.54 -27.66
N CYS A 14 -5.34 -42.58 -27.71
CA CYS A 14 -4.09 -42.65 -26.94
C CYS A 14 -3.07 -41.58 -27.37
N ILE A 15 -2.96 -41.29 -28.67
CA ILE A 15 -2.06 -40.24 -29.18
C ILE A 15 -2.56 -38.85 -28.76
N LEU A 16 -3.88 -38.62 -28.76
CA LEU A 16 -4.47 -37.38 -28.24
C LEU A 16 -4.30 -37.22 -26.73
N SER A 17 -4.28 -38.30 -25.95
CA SER A 17 -4.02 -38.25 -24.50
C SER A 17 -2.54 -38.06 -24.14
N LEU A 18 -1.62 -38.21 -25.10
CA LEU A 18 -0.19 -37.95 -24.93
C LEU A 18 0.19 -36.48 -25.18
N ILE A 19 -0.77 -35.64 -25.61
CA ILE A 19 -0.55 -34.20 -25.78
C ILE A 19 -0.71 -33.55 -24.41
N ALA A 20 0.37 -33.47 -23.65
CA ALA A 20 0.44 -32.63 -22.46
C ALA A 20 0.39 -31.16 -22.91
N VAL A 21 -0.76 -30.51 -22.72
CA VAL A 21 -0.83 -29.05 -22.85
C VAL A 21 -0.11 -28.47 -21.63
N PRO A 22 0.86 -27.56 -21.80
CA PRO A 22 1.44 -26.87 -20.66
C PRO A 22 0.31 -26.20 -19.88
N VAL A 23 0.18 -26.55 -18.60
CA VAL A 23 -0.72 -25.84 -17.71
C VAL A 23 -0.08 -24.48 -17.48
N LEU A 24 -0.66 -23.45 -18.09
CA LEU A 24 -0.26 -22.08 -17.82
C LEU A 24 -0.60 -21.77 -16.37
N ALA A 25 0.38 -21.27 -15.64
CA ALA A 25 0.23 -20.96 -14.23
C ALA A 25 1.14 -19.79 -13.90
N ALA A 26 0.59 -18.82 -13.18
CA ALA A 26 1.41 -17.78 -12.62
C ALA A 26 2.47 -18.42 -11.70
N GLU A 27 3.66 -17.84 -11.65
CA GLU A 27 4.73 -18.27 -10.76
C GLU A 27 5.06 -17.13 -9.81
N VAL A 28 5.04 -17.42 -8.51
CA VAL A 28 5.62 -16.53 -7.51
C VAL A 28 6.96 -17.09 -7.08
N SER A 29 8.00 -16.27 -7.18
CA SER A 29 9.39 -16.68 -7.01
C SER A 29 10.19 -15.67 -6.21
N PHE A 30 11.34 -16.13 -5.75
CA PHE A 30 12.37 -15.28 -5.17
C PHE A 30 13.51 -15.10 -6.16
N ASP A 31 14.07 -13.90 -6.23
CA ASP A 31 15.30 -13.62 -6.96
C ASP A 31 16.33 -12.94 -6.07
N THR A 32 17.61 -13.25 -6.27
CA THR A 32 18.70 -12.61 -5.55
C THR A 32 19.93 -12.45 -6.45
N LYS A 33 20.56 -11.28 -6.36
CA LYS A 33 21.84 -11.01 -7.05
C LYS A 33 23.03 -11.61 -6.30
N THR A 34 22.83 -12.10 -5.07
CA THR A 34 23.90 -12.58 -4.20
C THR A 34 24.11 -14.08 -4.40
N GLN A 35 25.23 -14.46 -5.01
CA GLN A 35 25.57 -15.87 -5.25
C GLN A 35 26.15 -16.57 -4.02
N GLU A 36 26.94 -15.86 -3.21
CA GLU A 36 27.52 -16.37 -1.96
C GLU A 36 27.07 -15.52 -0.77
N ILE A 37 26.46 -16.15 0.22
CA ILE A 37 26.01 -15.50 1.46
C ILE A 37 26.97 -15.88 2.59
N ARG A 38 27.55 -14.90 3.28
CA ARG A 38 28.44 -15.12 4.43
C ARG A 38 27.80 -14.62 5.72
N ALA A 39 28.12 -15.25 6.85
CA ALA A 39 27.64 -14.76 8.14
C ALA A 39 28.18 -13.34 8.41
N GLY A 40 27.31 -12.46 8.87
CA GLY A 40 27.54 -11.03 9.04
C GLY A 40 27.16 -10.17 7.83
N GLN A 41 26.88 -10.77 6.67
CA GLN A 41 26.56 -10.06 5.43
C GLN A 41 25.08 -9.67 5.33
N LEU A 42 24.82 -8.53 4.69
CA LEU A 42 23.49 -8.17 4.21
C LEU A 42 23.30 -8.67 2.78
N PHE A 43 22.18 -9.31 2.50
CA PHE A 43 21.78 -9.69 1.14
C PHE A 43 20.30 -9.37 0.92
N GLU A 44 19.97 -8.99 -0.32
CA GLU A 44 18.61 -8.69 -0.73
C GLU A 44 18.02 -9.88 -1.49
N VAL A 45 16.73 -10.13 -1.23
CA VAL A 45 15.90 -11.09 -1.93
C VAL A 45 14.67 -10.35 -2.42
N GLY A 46 14.49 -10.30 -3.73
CA GLY A 46 13.28 -9.80 -4.38
C GLY A 46 12.22 -10.88 -4.45
N VAL A 47 10.96 -10.48 -4.36
CA VAL A 47 9.77 -11.31 -4.52
C VAL A 47 9.11 -10.90 -5.82
N PHE A 48 8.97 -11.84 -6.74
CA PHE A 48 8.50 -11.59 -8.10
C PHE A 48 7.29 -12.45 -8.43
N ILE A 49 6.50 -11.98 -9.40
CA ILE A 49 5.48 -12.77 -10.07
C ILE A 49 5.72 -12.75 -11.58
N ASN A 50 5.70 -13.93 -12.18
CA ASN A 50 5.50 -14.14 -13.61
C ASN A 50 4.02 -14.53 -13.78
N THR A 51 3.25 -13.76 -14.53
CA THR A 51 1.83 -14.05 -14.68
C THR A 51 1.53 -15.12 -15.73
N ASP A 52 2.51 -15.52 -16.54
CA ASP A 52 2.36 -16.53 -17.59
C ASP A 52 1.12 -16.29 -18.49
N ASN A 53 0.95 -15.04 -18.93
CA ASN A 53 -0.18 -14.52 -19.71
C ASN A 53 -1.53 -14.44 -18.98
N GLU A 54 -1.63 -14.86 -17.73
CA GLU A 54 -2.81 -14.56 -16.91
C GLU A 54 -2.81 -13.07 -16.54
N GLU A 55 -3.99 -12.46 -16.53
CA GLU A 55 -4.15 -11.10 -16.05
C GLU A 55 -4.58 -11.17 -14.58
N ILE A 56 -3.77 -10.65 -13.67
CA ILE A 56 -3.98 -10.77 -12.21
C ILE A 56 -4.22 -9.40 -11.60
N ASN A 57 -5.03 -9.31 -10.55
CA ASN A 57 -5.34 -8.02 -9.90
C ASN A 57 -5.23 -8.04 -8.38
N ALA A 58 -4.99 -9.19 -7.77
CA ALA A 58 -4.77 -9.28 -6.33
C ALA A 58 -3.79 -10.40 -6.01
N ILE A 59 -3.01 -10.18 -4.96
CA ILE A 59 -2.12 -11.19 -4.39
C ILE A 59 -2.11 -11.06 -2.87
N GLU A 60 -2.11 -12.20 -2.20
CA GLU A 60 -1.83 -12.30 -0.78
C GLU A 60 -0.96 -13.50 -0.49
N GLY A 61 -0.25 -13.46 0.63
CA GLY A 61 0.55 -14.58 1.06
C GLY A 61 1.38 -14.31 2.28
N LYS A 62 2.16 -15.34 2.65
CA LYS A 62 3.12 -15.27 3.75
C LYS A 62 4.47 -15.80 3.30
N ILE A 63 5.52 -15.23 3.86
CA ILE A 63 6.89 -15.73 3.70
C ILE A 63 7.39 -16.17 5.07
N ILE A 64 7.91 -17.40 5.14
CA ILE A 64 8.51 -17.98 6.34
C ILE A 64 10.01 -18.13 6.10
N PHE A 65 10.81 -17.84 7.12
CA PHE A 65 12.27 -17.99 7.06
C PHE A 65 12.85 -18.38 8.42
N PRO A 66 14.05 -19.02 8.46
CA PRO A 66 14.69 -19.44 9.69
C PRO A 66 15.24 -18.24 10.47
N GLN A 67 14.51 -17.80 11.49
CA GLN A 67 14.89 -16.66 12.33
C GLN A 67 16.19 -16.86 13.10
N ASP A 68 16.72 -18.07 13.22
CA ASP A 68 18.01 -18.35 13.86
C ASP A 68 19.19 -18.06 12.91
N LEU A 69 18.96 -18.17 11.60
CA LEU A 69 19.92 -17.88 10.53
C LEU A 69 19.77 -16.46 9.98
N LEU A 70 18.56 -15.94 9.85
CA LEU A 70 18.28 -14.66 9.19
C LEU A 70 17.61 -13.65 10.14
N LYS A 71 17.84 -12.36 9.88
CA LYS A 71 17.13 -11.25 10.51
C LYS A 71 16.75 -10.22 9.46
N ILE A 72 15.48 -9.84 9.39
CA ILE A 72 15.03 -8.75 8.51
C ILE A 72 15.70 -7.45 8.93
N LYS A 73 16.24 -6.73 7.94
CA LYS A 73 16.85 -5.41 8.12
C LYS A 73 16.07 -4.32 7.40
N LYS A 74 15.55 -4.60 6.22
CA LYS A 74 14.74 -3.67 5.44
C LYS A 74 13.70 -4.46 4.63
N ILE A 75 12.53 -3.89 4.46
CA ILE A 75 11.51 -4.31 3.48
C ILE A 75 11.27 -3.11 2.57
N ASN A 76 11.40 -3.30 1.26
CA ASN A 76 11.20 -2.27 0.26
C ASN A 76 10.13 -2.71 -0.74
N ASP A 77 9.06 -1.93 -0.85
CA ASP A 77 7.96 -2.11 -1.81
C ASP A 77 7.97 -1.02 -2.90
N GLY A 78 9.07 -0.27 -3.03
CA GLY A 78 9.27 0.63 -4.15
C GLY A 78 9.34 -0.11 -5.49
N ASN A 79 8.77 0.50 -6.54
CA ASN A 79 8.53 -0.12 -7.85
C ASN A 79 7.70 -1.42 -7.80
N SER A 80 6.89 -1.62 -6.76
CA SER A 80 5.96 -2.75 -6.71
C SER A 80 4.92 -2.64 -7.83
N ILE A 81 4.50 -3.80 -8.36
CA ILE A 81 3.31 -3.90 -9.19
C ILE A 81 2.02 -3.68 -8.38
N ILE A 82 2.09 -3.79 -7.05
CA ILE A 82 0.94 -3.63 -6.17
C ILE A 82 0.74 -2.14 -5.90
N ASN A 83 -0.39 -1.61 -6.36
CA ASN A 83 -0.70 -0.20 -6.20
C ASN A 83 -1.32 0.10 -4.83
N PHE A 84 -2.09 -0.84 -4.27
CA PHE A 84 -2.76 -0.65 -2.99
C PHE A 84 -2.56 -1.87 -2.10
N TRP A 85 -1.89 -1.66 -0.96
CA TRP A 85 -1.75 -2.67 0.07
C TRP A 85 -2.98 -2.68 0.98
N ILE A 86 -3.59 -3.86 1.14
CA ILE A 86 -4.64 -4.13 2.12
C ILE A 86 -4.02 -4.53 3.47
N ASP A 87 -2.99 -5.39 3.42
CA ASP A 87 -2.06 -5.58 4.54
C ASP A 87 -0.64 -5.27 4.03
N PRO A 88 -0.03 -4.16 4.46
CA PRO A 88 1.31 -3.76 4.04
C PRO A 88 2.36 -4.84 4.33
N VAL A 89 3.41 -4.89 3.52
CA VAL A 89 4.48 -5.90 3.67
C VAL A 89 5.23 -5.69 4.98
N ARG A 90 4.95 -6.53 5.97
CA ARG A 90 5.55 -6.43 7.31
C ARG A 90 5.53 -7.77 8.02
N ASN A 91 6.16 -7.84 9.19
CA ASN A 91 6.03 -9.02 10.05
C ASN A 91 4.57 -9.30 10.38
N CYS A 92 4.14 -10.54 10.19
CA CYS A 92 2.78 -10.97 10.49
C CYS A 92 2.44 -10.66 11.97
N VAL A 93 1.20 -10.24 12.22
CA VAL A 93 0.67 -10.05 13.57
C VAL A 93 -0.46 -11.07 13.78
N SER A 94 -0.34 -11.88 14.83
CA SER A 94 -1.38 -12.84 15.22
C SER A 94 -1.72 -12.61 16.69
N ASN A 95 -3.00 -12.35 16.98
CA ASN A 95 -3.48 -12.02 18.32
C ASN A 95 -2.69 -10.88 19.00
N GLY A 96 -2.34 -9.84 18.24
CA GLY A 96 -1.55 -8.70 18.73
C GLY A 96 -0.05 -8.98 18.91
N VAL A 97 0.41 -10.21 18.64
CA VAL A 97 1.82 -10.61 18.78
C VAL A 97 2.48 -10.67 17.41
N LYS A 98 3.58 -9.94 17.24
CA LYS A 98 4.41 -9.99 16.03
C LYS A 98 5.09 -11.35 15.91
N LYS A 99 5.07 -11.93 14.71
CA LYS A 99 5.78 -13.15 14.33
C LYS A 99 7.06 -12.74 13.60
N PRO A 100 8.24 -12.75 14.27
CA PRO A 100 9.47 -12.20 13.70
C PRO A 100 10.03 -13.03 12.53
N ASN A 101 9.58 -14.28 12.37
CA ASN A 101 9.97 -15.24 11.34
C ASN A 101 8.97 -15.33 10.17
N GLU A 102 7.91 -14.52 10.18
CA GLU A 102 6.86 -14.52 9.18
C GLU A 102 6.65 -13.09 8.65
N ILE A 103 6.55 -12.95 7.33
CA ILE A 103 6.16 -11.70 6.64
C ILE A 103 4.80 -11.95 6.00
N CYS A 104 3.86 -11.05 6.22
CA CYS A 104 2.52 -11.08 5.63
C CYS A 104 2.40 -9.93 4.63
N PHE A 105 1.66 -10.18 3.55
CA PHE A 105 1.35 -9.17 2.56
C PHE A 105 0.02 -9.51 1.89
N SER A 106 -0.76 -8.49 1.57
CA SER A 106 -1.98 -8.60 0.77
C SER A 106 -2.22 -7.27 0.07
N GLY A 107 -2.46 -7.30 -1.23
CA GLY A 107 -2.67 -6.08 -2.00
C GLY A 107 -3.30 -6.32 -3.36
N ILE A 108 -3.70 -5.22 -3.98
CA ILE A 108 -4.41 -5.18 -5.26
C ILE A 108 -3.71 -4.27 -6.26
N THR A 109 -3.84 -4.62 -7.54
CA THR A 109 -3.41 -3.84 -8.70
C THR A 109 -4.60 -3.65 -9.63
N PRO A 110 -5.42 -2.59 -9.41
CA PRO A 110 -6.58 -2.32 -10.25
C PRO A 110 -6.20 -2.15 -11.72
N GLY A 111 -7.06 -2.62 -12.63
CA GLY A 111 -6.78 -2.61 -14.07
C GLY A 111 -5.96 -3.81 -14.56
N GLY A 112 -5.51 -4.67 -13.65
CA GLY A 112 -4.82 -5.90 -13.98
C GLY A 112 -3.32 -5.71 -14.21
N TYR A 113 -2.57 -6.79 -14.05
CA TYR A 113 -1.15 -6.90 -14.34
C TYR A 113 -0.90 -8.16 -15.15
N ASN A 114 -0.09 -8.04 -16.20
CA ASN A 114 0.29 -9.15 -17.07
C ASN A 114 1.70 -8.93 -17.61
N ASP A 115 2.68 -9.59 -17.00
CA ASP A 115 4.09 -9.54 -17.40
C ASP A 115 4.84 -10.75 -16.81
N ILE A 116 6.02 -11.03 -17.34
CA ILE A 116 6.88 -12.12 -16.92
C ILE A 116 7.76 -11.79 -15.70
N GLN A 117 7.87 -10.51 -15.34
CA GLN A 117 8.79 -10.06 -14.27
C GLN A 117 8.21 -8.92 -13.42
N GLY A 118 7.08 -9.15 -12.76
CA GLY A 118 6.50 -8.21 -11.82
C GLY A 118 7.18 -8.23 -10.46
N LEU A 119 7.85 -7.15 -10.07
CA LEU A 119 8.36 -6.98 -8.70
C LEU A 119 7.20 -6.75 -7.75
N ILE A 120 7.08 -7.59 -6.71
CA ILE A 120 6.09 -7.40 -5.65
C ILE A 120 6.70 -6.57 -4.52
N PHE A 121 7.86 -6.96 -4.01
CA PHE A 121 8.68 -6.20 -3.05
C PHE A 121 10.05 -6.88 -2.89
N SER A 122 10.96 -6.29 -2.13
CA SER A 122 12.22 -6.91 -1.74
C SER A 122 12.45 -6.87 -0.22
N ILE A 123 13.23 -7.82 0.27
CA ILE A 123 13.60 -7.95 1.67
C ILE A 123 15.12 -8.00 1.76
N THR A 124 15.71 -7.12 2.57
CA THR A 124 17.11 -7.21 2.94
C THR A 124 17.25 -7.99 4.26
N PHE A 125 17.96 -9.11 4.22
CA PHE A 125 18.28 -9.93 5.39
C PHE A 125 19.72 -9.73 5.85
N LEU A 126 19.93 -9.82 7.16
CA LEU A 126 21.24 -10.08 7.77
C LEU A 126 21.41 -11.58 7.99
N ALA A 127 22.43 -12.17 7.36
CA ALA A 127 22.88 -13.53 7.65
C ALA A 127 23.62 -13.55 8.99
N LYS A 128 23.14 -14.32 9.97
CA LYS A 128 23.65 -14.26 11.36
C LYS A 128 24.76 -15.26 11.65
N LYS A 129 24.63 -16.48 11.13
CA LYS A 129 25.58 -17.59 11.36
C LYS A 129 25.55 -18.53 10.16
N GLY A 130 26.60 -19.33 9.99
CA GLY A 130 26.65 -20.34 8.93
C GLY A 130 25.61 -21.44 9.13
N GLY A 131 25.15 -21.99 8.01
CA GLY A 131 24.12 -23.02 7.96
C GLY A 131 23.30 -22.97 6.68
N ASN A 132 22.49 -24.01 6.47
CA ASN A 132 21.59 -24.14 5.32
C ASN A 132 20.17 -23.77 5.77
N GLY A 133 19.39 -23.18 4.88
CA GLY A 133 17.99 -22.86 5.15
C GLY A 133 17.22 -22.53 3.87
N ALA A 134 15.93 -22.29 4.06
CA ALA A 134 15.02 -21.91 2.98
C ALA A 134 14.21 -20.66 3.36
N ILE A 135 13.89 -19.84 2.37
CA ILE A 135 12.82 -18.84 2.44
C ILE A 135 11.66 -19.40 1.63
N GLU A 136 10.49 -19.51 2.26
CA GLU A 136 9.37 -20.27 1.72
C GLU A 136 8.09 -19.44 1.69
N PHE A 137 7.36 -19.55 0.59
CA PHE A 137 6.01 -19.03 0.49
C PHE A 137 5.01 -19.98 1.14
N THR A 138 4.02 -19.42 1.84
CA THR A 138 2.91 -20.18 2.42
C THR A 138 1.58 -19.43 2.26
N GLY A 139 0.53 -20.17 1.92
CA GLY A 139 -0.81 -19.61 1.76
C GLY A 139 -0.91 -18.52 0.70
N VAL A 140 -0.10 -18.59 -0.36
CA VAL A 140 -0.14 -17.60 -1.45
C VAL A 140 -1.38 -17.83 -2.29
N LYS A 141 -2.08 -16.74 -2.58
CA LYS A 141 -3.20 -16.70 -3.51
C LYS A 141 -3.02 -15.54 -4.46
N VAL A 142 -3.29 -15.79 -5.73
CA VAL A 142 -3.32 -14.79 -6.78
C VAL A 142 -4.69 -14.83 -7.41
N LEU A 143 -5.35 -13.68 -7.55
CA LEU A 143 -6.67 -13.58 -8.15
C LEU A 143 -6.58 -12.98 -9.56
N ARG A 144 -7.39 -13.53 -10.47
CA ARG A 144 -7.54 -13.05 -11.83
C ARG A 144 -8.26 -11.71 -11.87
N ASN A 145 -7.90 -10.88 -12.86
CA ASN A 145 -8.62 -9.66 -13.19
C ASN A 145 -9.91 -9.92 -13.98
N ASP A 146 -10.80 -10.77 -13.44
CA ASP A 146 -12.01 -11.24 -14.13
C ASP A 146 -13.32 -10.66 -13.55
N GLY A 147 -13.21 -9.79 -12.54
CA GLY A 147 -14.34 -9.21 -11.80
C GLY A 147 -15.11 -10.19 -10.92
N LYS A 148 -14.68 -11.45 -10.81
CA LYS A 148 -15.33 -12.52 -10.02
C LYS A 148 -14.48 -12.96 -8.83
N GLY A 149 -13.20 -12.59 -8.81
CA GLY A 149 -12.27 -12.98 -7.75
C GLY A 149 -11.84 -14.45 -7.88
N THR A 150 -11.74 -14.97 -9.10
CA THR A 150 -11.31 -16.35 -9.33
C THR A 150 -9.80 -16.48 -9.05
N GLU A 151 -9.39 -17.51 -8.32
CA GLU A 151 -7.96 -17.81 -8.10
C GLU A 151 -7.30 -18.24 -9.43
N ALA A 152 -6.13 -17.69 -9.73
CA ALA A 152 -5.29 -18.11 -10.83
C ALA A 152 -4.51 -19.39 -10.45
N PRO A 153 -4.27 -20.33 -11.38
CA PRO A 153 -3.32 -21.42 -11.16
C PRO A 153 -1.96 -20.84 -10.78
N LEU A 154 -1.35 -21.39 -9.73
CA LEU A 154 -0.13 -20.84 -9.15
C LEU A 154 0.93 -21.93 -8.95
N THR A 155 2.15 -21.61 -9.35
CA THR A 155 3.38 -22.31 -9.00
C THR A 155 4.21 -21.47 -8.04
N ILE A 156 4.95 -22.14 -7.16
CA ILE A 156 5.72 -21.51 -6.09
C ILE A 156 7.17 -21.96 -6.21
N SER A 157 8.08 -21.00 -6.25
CA SER A 157 9.52 -21.24 -6.29
C SER A 157 10.18 -20.70 -5.03
N ASN A 158 10.42 -21.59 -4.07
CA ASN A 158 11.06 -21.28 -2.79
C ASN A 158 12.58 -21.09 -2.94
N PHE A 159 13.19 -20.27 -2.10
CA PHE A 159 14.62 -19.96 -2.16
C PHE A 159 15.42 -20.75 -1.14
N GLN A 160 16.26 -21.66 -1.63
CA GLN A 160 17.22 -22.40 -0.81
C GLN A 160 18.55 -21.64 -0.76
N PHE A 161 19.19 -21.60 0.42
CA PHE A 161 20.45 -20.90 0.59
C PHE A 161 21.43 -21.63 1.52
N LEU A 162 22.71 -21.28 1.35
CA LEU A 162 23.81 -21.69 2.22
C LEU A 162 24.54 -20.45 2.72
N ILE A 163 24.67 -20.32 4.04
CA ILE A 163 25.48 -19.28 4.68
C ILE A 163 26.83 -19.88 5.05
N PHE A 164 27.91 -19.31 4.51
CA PHE A 164 29.26 -19.69 4.86
C PHE A 164 29.70 -18.98 6.14
N ASN A 165 30.36 -19.72 7.04
CA ASN A 165 31.06 -19.09 8.15
C ASN A 165 32.25 -18.29 7.63
N PRO A 166 32.54 -17.11 8.21
CA PRO A 166 33.76 -16.38 7.89
C PRO A 166 35.00 -17.23 8.25
N PRO A 167 36.12 -17.06 7.52
CA PRO A 167 37.37 -17.71 7.89
C PRO A 167 37.75 -17.37 9.33
N THR A 168 38.18 -18.36 10.10
CA THR A 168 38.65 -18.19 11.48
C THR A 168 39.79 -17.16 11.52
N GLY A 169 39.56 -16.01 12.16
CA GLY A 169 40.55 -14.95 12.32
C GLY A 169 40.60 -13.89 11.19
N GLY A 170 39.74 -13.98 10.17
CA GLY A 170 39.60 -12.94 9.16
C GLY A 170 38.63 -11.84 9.59
N PRO A 171 38.84 -10.56 9.23
CA PRO A 171 37.82 -9.52 9.41
C PRO A 171 36.58 -9.93 8.62
N VAL A 172 35.43 -10.02 9.30
CA VAL A 172 34.13 -10.21 8.64
C VAL A 172 33.95 -9.01 7.71
N PRO A 173 33.88 -9.20 6.38
CA PRO A 173 33.62 -8.09 5.47
C PRO A 173 32.22 -7.58 5.81
N GLN A 174 32.14 -6.46 6.54
CA GLN A 174 30.93 -5.66 6.61
C GLN A 174 30.76 -5.04 5.24
N ILE A 175 30.30 -5.83 4.26
CA ILE A 175 29.74 -5.26 3.05
C ILE A 175 28.42 -4.67 3.51
N THR A 176 28.48 -3.41 3.94
CA THR A 176 27.30 -2.56 4.02
C THR A 176 26.65 -2.64 2.66
N ALA A 177 25.46 -3.25 2.57
CA ALA A 177 24.63 -3.11 1.40
C ALA A 177 24.62 -1.62 1.03
N PRO A 178 24.80 -1.26 -0.25
CA PRO A 178 24.78 0.14 -0.63
C PRO A 178 23.51 0.75 -0.07
N LYS A 179 23.67 1.71 0.85
CA LYS A 179 22.56 2.51 1.37
C LYS A 179 22.20 3.45 0.23
N THR A 180 21.48 2.95 -0.77
CA THR A 180 20.77 3.80 -1.72
C THR A 180 19.71 4.52 -0.90
N GLU A 181 20.12 5.69 -0.41
CA GLU A 181 19.24 6.65 0.24
C GLU A 181 18.38 7.23 -0.87
N ASP A 182 17.13 6.80 -0.90
CA ASP A 182 16.11 7.48 -1.68
C ASP A 182 15.96 8.91 -1.15
N ARG A 183 15.89 9.84 -2.10
CA ARG A 183 15.72 11.29 -1.89
C ARG A 183 14.58 11.84 -2.74
N ASN A 184 13.95 11.00 -3.56
CA ASN A 184 12.83 11.43 -4.37
C ASN A 184 11.58 11.38 -3.47
N PRO A 185 10.72 12.39 -3.51
CA PRO A 185 9.41 12.29 -2.88
C PRO A 185 8.52 11.29 -3.64
N PRO A 186 7.46 10.77 -2.98
CA PRO A 186 6.44 9.99 -3.66
C PRO A 186 5.89 10.67 -4.92
N GLU A 187 5.35 9.85 -5.82
CA GLU A 187 4.76 10.31 -7.08
C GLU A 187 3.60 11.29 -6.84
N GLU A 188 3.30 12.11 -7.85
CA GLU A 188 2.18 13.03 -7.77
C GLU A 188 0.85 12.26 -7.77
N PHE A 189 -0.10 12.73 -6.96
CA PHE A 189 -1.39 12.10 -6.80
C PHE A 189 -2.49 13.13 -6.55
N THR A 190 -3.72 12.72 -6.82
CA THR A 190 -4.90 13.59 -6.70
C THR A 190 -5.90 12.95 -5.74
N PRO A 191 -5.93 13.35 -4.46
CA PRO A 191 -6.96 12.92 -3.52
C PRO A 191 -8.36 13.29 -4.02
N GLN A 192 -9.34 12.44 -3.74
CA GLN A 192 -10.73 12.62 -4.17
C GLN A 192 -11.69 12.55 -2.99
N ILE A 193 -12.66 13.45 -2.97
CA ILE A 193 -13.76 13.43 -2.00
C ILE A 193 -14.92 12.65 -2.61
N ALA A 194 -15.43 11.67 -1.86
CA ALA A 194 -16.55 10.84 -2.28
C ALA A 194 -17.57 10.68 -1.14
N ALA A 195 -18.78 10.25 -1.50
CA ALA A 195 -19.82 9.84 -0.57
C ALA A 195 -20.56 8.65 -1.17
N ASP A 196 -20.73 7.59 -0.39
CA ASP A 196 -21.41 6.37 -0.81
C ASP A 196 -22.24 5.84 0.36
N PRO A 197 -23.53 5.47 0.18
CA PRO A 197 -24.37 4.97 1.26
C PRO A 197 -23.81 3.75 2.00
N THR A 198 -23.00 2.93 1.32
CA THR A 198 -22.38 1.71 1.85
C THR A 198 -21.07 1.97 2.59
N VAL A 199 -20.48 3.16 2.42
CA VAL A 199 -19.21 3.57 3.05
C VAL A 199 -19.46 4.71 4.03
N PHE A 200 -19.15 4.50 5.31
CA PHE A 200 -19.41 5.47 6.39
C PHE A 200 -20.85 6.02 6.42
N ASN A 201 -21.83 5.22 5.99
CA ASN A 201 -23.25 5.59 5.93
C ASN A 201 -23.54 6.86 5.11
N GLY A 202 -22.88 7.03 3.96
CA GLY A 202 -23.12 8.17 3.05
C GLY A 202 -22.45 9.48 3.46
N LYS A 203 -21.61 9.49 4.50
CA LYS A 203 -20.82 10.66 4.87
C LYS A 203 -19.69 10.90 3.87
N TRP A 204 -19.23 12.13 3.78
CA TRP A 204 -18.07 12.50 2.96
C TRP A 204 -16.80 11.86 3.50
N PHE A 205 -16.08 11.18 2.63
CA PHE A 205 -14.77 10.60 2.93
C PHE A 205 -13.78 10.95 1.82
N LEU A 206 -12.51 10.79 2.14
CA LEU A 206 -11.39 11.07 1.26
C LEU A 206 -10.73 9.78 0.82
N VAL A 207 -10.49 9.65 -0.48
CA VAL A 207 -9.74 8.57 -1.10
C VAL A 207 -8.45 9.13 -1.65
N PHE A 208 -7.34 8.46 -1.37
CA PHE A 208 -6.03 8.84 -1.88
C PHE A 208 -5.12 7.62 -1.93
N ALA A 209 -4.19 7.64 -2.88
CA ALA A 209 -3.03 6.78 -2.91
C ALA A 209 -1.98 7.41 -3.81
N THR A 210 -0.73 7.07 -3.55
CA THR A 210 0.40 7.33 -4.43
C THR A 210 1.35 6.14 -4.38
N GLN A 211 2.31 6.12 -5.28
CA GLN A 211 3.41 5.18 -5.29
C GLN A 211 4.72 5.92 -5.05
N ASP A 212 5.70 5.22 -4.51
CA ASP A 212 7.06 5.70 -4.48
C ASP A 212 7.97 4.66 -5.13
N LYS A 213 8.85 5.11 -6.03
CA LYS A 213 9.71 4.23 -6.84
C LYS A 213 11.02 3.87 -6.15
N GLY A 214 11.35 4.48 -5.02
CA GLY A 214 12.60 4.22 -4.33
C GLY A 214 12.40 3.36 -3.09
N SER A 215 11.93 3.96 -2.01
CA SER A 215 11.79 3.36 -0.69
C SER A 215 10.37 2.84 -0.38
N GLY A 216 9.39 3.21 -1.18
CA GLY A 216 7.98 2.91 -0.95
C GLY A 216 7.33 3.88 0.04
N VAL A 217 5.99 3.90 0.07
CA VAL A 217 5.23 4.78 0.97
C VAL A 217 5.24 4.21 2.39
N ASP A 218 5.51 5.04 3.39
CA ASP A 218 5.47 4.67 4.80
C ASP A 218 4.08 4.92 5.39
N HIS A 219 3.58 6.15 5.28
CA HIS A 219 2.25 6.52 5.76
C HIS A 219 1.70 7.77 5.08
N TYR A 220 0.42 8.05 5.35
CA TYR A 220 -0.24 9.29 4.94
C TYR A 220 -0.64 10.12 6.15
N GLU A 221 -0.61 11.44 6.00
CA GLU A 221 -1.19 12.39 6.95
C GLU A 221 -2.29 13.21 6.29
N VAL A 222 -3.42 13.37 6.96
CA VAL A 222 -4.52 14.24 6.51
C VAL A 222 -4.70 15.40 7.49
N CYS A 223 -4.65 16.63 6.97
CA CYS A 223 -4.88 17.86 7.70
C CYS A 223 -6.13 18.56 7.14
N GLU A 224 -7.16 18.76 7.96
CA GLU A 224 -8.38 19.45 7.54
C GLU A 224 -8.43 20.88 8.10
N GLY A 225 -8.27 21.89 7.24
CA GLY A 225 -8.23 23.30 7.63
C GLY A 225 -7.06 23.61 8.56
N LYS A 226 -7.37 24.13 9.76
CA LYS A 226 -6.37 24.42 10.81
C LYS A 226 -6.24 23.31 11.85
N ARG A 227 -6.91 22.17 11.65
CA ARG A 227 -6.85 21.04 12.59
C ARG A 227 -5.49 20.36 12.51
N LYS A 228 -5.14 19.64 13.60
CA LYS A 228 -3.92 18.84 13.65
C LYS A 228 -4.01 17.73 12.60
N CYS A 229 -2.92 17.53 11.87
CA CYS A 229 -2.80 16.42 10.93
C CYS A 229 -2.88 15.08 11.66
N VAL A 230 -3.51 14.10 11.03
CA VAL A 230 -3.70 12.75 11.57
C VAL A 230 -3.08 11.74 10.61
N ILE A 231 -2.25 10.84 11.15
CA ILE A 231 -1.74 9.69 10.40
C ILE A 231 -2.91 8.73 10.15
N THR A 232 -3.17 8.41 8.89
CA THR A 232 -4.35 7.63 8.52
C THR A 232 -4.15 6.86 7.21
N GLU A 233 -5.13 6.03 6.89
CA GLU A 233 -5.19 5.22 5.67
C GLU A 233 -6.44 5.63 4.87
N SER A 234 -6.44 5.29 3.57
CA SER A 234 -7.59 5.50 2.70
C SER A 234 -8.52 4.28 2.77
N PRO A 235 -9.86 4.45 2.79
CA PRO A 235 -10.59 5.72 2.81
C PRO A 235 -10.63 6.37 4.20
N TYR A 236 -10.49 7.70 4.25
CA TYR A 236 -10.53 8.50 5.47
C TYR A 236 -11.86 9.25 5.63
N LEU A 237 -12.61 8.99 6.70
CA LEU A 237 -13.83 9.74 7.01
C LEU A 237 -13.49 11.19 7.39
N LEU A 238 -13.98 12.15 6.60
CA LEU A 238 -13.74 13.57 6.88
C LEU A 238 -14.43 13.98 8.19
N GLN A 239 -13.73 14.71 9.04
CA GLN A 239 -14.34 15.27 10.24
C GLN A 239 -15.22 16.48 9.89
N ASN A 240 -14.82 17.27 8.88
CA ASN A 240 -15.62 18.38 8.39
C ASN A 240 -16.50 17.97 7.21
N GLN A 241 -17.75 17.70 7.52
CA GLN A 241 -18.79 17.34 6.55
C GLN A 241 -19.39 18.55 5.81
N ASP A 242 -19.09 19.79 6.24
CA ASP A 242 -19.53 21.00 5.55
C ASP A 242 -18.67 21.27 4.30
N LEU A 243 -17.46 20.68 4.20
CA LEU A 243 -16.51 20.87 3.09
C LEU A 243 -16.14 22.34 2.83
N ASP A 244 -16.19 23.18 3.86
CA ASP A 244 -15.91 24.63 3.81
C ASP A 244 -14.45 24.98 4.13
N GLU A 245 -13.59 23.98 4.33
CA GLU A 245 -12.18 24.13 4.63
C GLU A 245 -11.33 23.32 3.64
N ALA A 246 -10.12 23.79 3.36
CA ALA A 246 -9.16 23.06 2.53
C ALA A 246 -8.66 21.80 3.25
N ILE A 247 -8.35 20.76 2.50
CA ILE A 247 -7.82 19.49 2.99
C ILE A 247 -6.43 19.31 2.38
N VAL A 248 -5.44 19.02 3.23
CA VAL A 248 -4.07 18.71 2.80
C VAL A 248 -3.81 17.25 3.09
N VAL A 249 -3.34 16.52 2.08
CA VAL A 249 -2.90 15.13 2.20
C VAL A 249 -1.40 15.10 1.94
N LYS A 250 -0.67 14.51 2.88
CA LYS A 250 0.76 14.25 2.73
C LYS A 250 0.98 12.75 2.57
N ALA A 251 1.78 12.36 1.60
CA ALA A 251 2.36 11.03 1.52
C ALA A 251 3.83 11.12 1.94
N ILE A 252 4.24 10.28 2.88
CA ILE A 252 5.61 10.25 3.42
C ILE A 252 6.20 8.88 3.09
N ASP A 253 7.39 8.85 2.50
CA ASP A 253 8.10 7.62 2.17
C ASP A 253 8.91 7.08 3.39
N LYS A 254 9.48 5.88 3.26
CA LYS A 254 10.27 5.24 4.35
C LYS A 254 11.61 5.94 4.63
N ASN A 255 12.00 6.88 3.78
CA ASN A 255 13.19 7.71 3.90
C ASN A 255 12.88 9.12 4.45
N GLY A 256 11.60 9.47 4.65
CA GLY A 256 11.14 10.75 5.15
C GLY A 256 10.91 11.82 4.08
N ASN A 257 10.95 11.49 2.79
CA ASN A 257 10.58 12.44 1.74
C ASN A 257 9.06 12.61 1.71
N GLU A 258 8.60 13.84 1.51
CA GLU A 258 7.18 14.20 1.58
C GLU A 258 6.65 14.66 0.21
N ARG A 259 5.47 14.17 -0.17
CA ARG A 259 4.65 14.72 -1.26
C ARG A 259 3.35 15.27 -0.69
N VAL A 260 3.01 16.51 -1.04
CA VAL A 260 1.81 17.19 -0.54
C VAL A 260 0.82 17.43 -1.67
N ALA A 261 -0.44 17.02 -1.48
CA ALA A 261 -1.56 17.34 -2.33
C ALA A 261 -2.61 18.14 -1.54
N THR A 262 -3.19 19.18 -2.14
CA THR A 262 -4.16 20.06 -1.47
C THR A 262 -5.46 20.11 -2.25
N ILE A 263 -6.56 19.85 -1.57
CA ILE A 263 -7.91 20.07 -2.07
C ILE A 263 -8.43 21.38 -1.47
N PRO A 264 -8.79 22.39 -2.29
CA PRO A 264 -9.40 23.60 -1.77
C PRO A 264 -10.80 23.31 -1.18
N ALA A 265 -11.30 24.23 -0.36
CA ALA A 265 -12.67 24.14 0.16
C ALA A 265 -13.67 23.99 -0.99
N GLN A 266 -14.53 22.98 -0.93
CA GLN A 266 -15.51 22.68 -1.98
C GLN A 266 -16.75 23.55 -1.86
N LYS A 267 -17.06 24.01 -0.64
CA LYS A 267 -18.14 24.95 -0.37
C LYS A 267 -17.58 26.26 0.17
N SER A 268 -18.15 27.37 -0.26
CA SER A 268 -17.82 28.67 0.34
C SER A 268 -18.37 28.73 1.76
N ARG A 269 -17.59 29.31 2.68
CA ARG A 269 -18.07 29.60 4.02
C ARG A 269 -19.21 30.59 3.91
N ALA A 270 -20.41 30.20 4.33
CA ALA A 270 -21.57 31.07 4.23
C ALA A 270 -21.29 32.37 5.01
N TRP A 271 -21.36 33.51 4.31
CA TRP A 271 -20.91 34.82 4.78
C TRP A 271 -21.49 35.24 6.15
N TYR A 272 -22.69 34.77 6.50
CA TYR A 272 -23.36 35.04 7.79
C TYR A 272 -22.80 34.28 9.00
N LYS A 273 -21.99 33.22 8.81
CA LYS A 273 -21.28 32.53 9.91
C LYS A 273 -20.02 33.29 10.37
N ASN A 274 -19.68 34.39 9.70
CA ASN A 274 -18.56 35.24 10.10
C ASN A 274 -18.99 36.10 11.29
N TYR A 275 -18.27 36.01 12.43
CA TYR A 275 -18.59 36.74 13.67
C TYR A 275 -18.71 38.27 13.51
N SER A 276 -18.22 38.83 12.40
CA SER A 276 -18.37 40.25 12.07
C SER A 276 -19.82 40.66 11.86
N LEU A 277 -20.69 39.82 11.29
CA LEU A 277 -22.08 40.18 10.98
C LEU A 277 -23.00 40.35 12.20
N PRO A 278 -23.07 39.39 13.15
CA PRO A 278 -23.82 39.61 14.38
C PRO A 278 -23.25 40.79 15.18
N VAL A 279 -21.94 41.01 15.17
CA VAL A 279 -21.31 42.17 15.81
C VAL A 279 -21.75 43.48 15.15
N ILE A 280 -21.75 43.57 13.82
CA ILE A 280 -22.24 44.75 13.09
C ILE A 280 -23.73 44.99 13.39
N LEU A 281 -24.56 43.93 13.38
CA LEU A 281 -26.00 44.04 13.69
C LEU A 281 -26.26 44.48 15.15
N ILE A 282 -25.44 44.04 16.10
CA ILE A 282 -25.52 44.49 17.50
C ILE A 282 -25.11 45.96 17.60
N ILE A 283 -24.02 46.37 16.95
CA ILE A 283 -23.55 47.76 16.96
C ILE A 283 -24.60 48.70 16.34
N THR A 284 -25.22 48.31 15.22
CA THR A 284 -26.26 49.12 14.58
C THR A 284 -27.52 49.19 15.44
N ALA A 285 -27.92 48.11 16.09
CA ALA A 285 -29.05 48.10 17.03
C ALA A 285 -28.80 49.02 18.23
N ILE A 286 -27.59 48.98 18.82
CA ILE A 286 -27.20 49.86 19.93
C ILE A 286 -27.21 51.33 19.49
N ALA A 287 -26.67 51.63 18.30
CA ALA A 287 -26.67 52.99 17.76
C ALA A 287 -28.09 53.53 17.51
N LEU A 288 -28.98 52.70 16.98
CA LEU A 288 -30.40 53.04 16.78
C LEU A 288 -31.11 53.26 18.11
N ALA A 289 -30.91 52.38 19.10
CA ALA A 289 -31.47 52.54 20.43
C ALA A 289 -31.00 53.85 21.11
N TYR A 290 -29.71 54.18 20.98
CA TYR A 290 -29.15 55.44 21.47
C TYR A 290 -29.76 56.66 20.77
N LEU A 291 -29.93 56.62 19.45
CA LEU A 291 -30.57 57.71 18.69
C LEU A 291 -32.02 57.90 19.11
N ILE A 292 -32.80 56.82 19.25
CA ILE A 292 -34.19 56.86 19.71
C ILE A 292 -34.25 57.44 21.13
N TRP A 293 -33.40 56.96 22.04
CA TRP A 293 -33.31 57.48 23.40
C TRP A 293 -32.99 58.99 23.42
N LYS A 294 -32.02 59.42 22.62
CA LYS A 294 -31.64 60.84 22.49
C LYS A 294 -32.78 61.71 21.94
N ILE A 295 -33.55 61.21 20.97
CA ILE A 295 -34.71 61.90 20.42
C ILE A 295 -35.83 62.01 21.46
N LEU A 296 -36.13 60.91 22.18
CA LEU A 296 -37.13 60.90 23.24
C LEU A 296 -36.75 61.83 24.40
N TRP A 297 -35.47 61.83 24.80
CA TRP A 297 -34.98 62.70 25.86
C TRP A 297 -35.06 64.19 25.50
N LYS A 298 -34.74 64.55 24.25
CA LYS A 298 -34.95 65.92 23.74
C LYS A 298 -36.42 66.33 23.80
N ARG A 299 -37.36 65.45 23.42
CA ARG A 299 -38.80 65.75 23.44
C ARG A 299 -39.36 65.91 24.86
N LEU A 300 -38.79 65.21 25.84
CA LEU A 300 -39.22 65.31 27.24
C LEU A 300 -38.72 66.58 27.94
N ASN A 301 -37.57 67.13 27.52
CA ASN A 301 -36.96 68.34 28.11
C ASN A 301 -37.29 69.65 27.37
N THR A 302 -38.10 69.62 26.32
CA THR A 302 -38.60 70.82 25.60
C THR A 302 -40.03 71.20 25.97
N LYS A 303 -40.43 70.99 27.23
CA LYS A 303 -41.66 71.53 27.82
C LYS A 303 -41.32 72.53 28.91
#